data_AF-A0A1H7E1S8-F1
#
_entry.id   AF-A0A1H7E1S8-F1
#
_cell.length_a   1.000
_cell.length_b   1.000
_cell.length_c   1.000
_cell.angle_alpha   90.00
_cell.angle_beta   90.00
_cell.angle_gamma   90.00
#
_symmetry.space_group_name_H-M   'P 1'
#
loop_
_entity.id
_entity.type
_entity.pdbx_description
1 polymer ?
#
loop_
_entity_poly.entity_id
_entity_poly.type
_entity_poly.pdbx_seq_one_letter_code
_entity_poly.pdbx_strand_id
1 'polypeptide(L)'
;MKAAEYLETLNENQRAAVEFGVAGELPSPPLLVIAGAGSGKTSTLAHRVAHLLVNGAECYNSANRHKRTPSWSDENQDGRWRAFTREELLARDKASLDLFWLRDASMTDLESLPEPDVLAEEIMENLRSALANFEAASLT
;
A
#
# COMPACT_ATOMS: atom_id res chain seq x y z
N MET A 1 15.90 -3.19 27.26
CA MET A 1 16.33 -2.30 26.15
C MET A 1 15.81 -0.91 26.47
N LYS A 2 16.66 0.12 26.59
CA LYS A 2 16.16 1.48 26.84
C LYS A 2 15.33 1.90 25.64
N ALA A 3 14.04 2.15 25.83
CA ALA A 3 13.09 2.46 24.74
C ALA A 3 13.42 3.73 23.93
N ALA A 4 14.48 4.47 24.28
CA ALA A 4 14.87 5.73 23.66
C ALA A 4 16.01 5.60 22.62
N GLU A 5 16.85 4.56 22.68
CA GLU A 5 18.11 4.49 21.92
C GLU A 5 17.89 4.49 20.40
N TYR A 6 16.87 3.78 19.92
CA TYR A 6 16.55 3.74 18.49
C TYR A 6 15.94 5.05 17.98
N LEU A 7 15.47 5.96 18.84
CA LEU A 7 14.91 7.24 18.40
C LEU A 7 15.99 8.33 18.25
N GLU A 8 17.20 8.12 18.77
CA GLU A 8 18.25 9.15 18.83
C GLU A 8 18.77 9.57 17.45
N THR A 9 18.65 8.70 16.45
CA THR A 9 19.06 8.98 15.07
C THR A 9 18.03 9.78 14.27
N LEU A 10 16.85 10.04 14.84
CA LEU A 10 15.76 10.74 14.16
C LEU A 10 15.82 12.25 14.45
N ASN A 11 15.51 13.04 13.42
CA ASN A 11 15.24 14.46 13.63
C ASN A 11 13.87 14.67 14.31
N GLU A 12 13.59 15.91 14.71
CA GLU A 12 12.37 16.27 15.44
C GLU A 12 11.08 15.88 14.71
N ASN A 13 10.98 16.15 13.41
CA ASN A 13 9.80 15.82 12.60
C ASN A 13 9.60 14.31 12.45
N GLN A 14 10.69 13.57 12.24
CA GLN A 14 10.64 12.11 12.14
C GLN A 14 10.23 11.49 13.47
N ARG A 15 10.77 11.99 14.60
CA ARG A 15 10.41 11.56 15.94
C ARG A 15 8.93 11.83 16.24
N ALA A 16 8.43 13.03 15.93
CA ALA A 16 7.03 13.37 16.09
C ALA A 16 6.13 12.41 15.30
N ALA A 17 6.50 12.07 14.07
CA ALA A 17 5.78 11.09 13.26
C ALA A 17 5.85 9.66 13.83
N VAL A 18 6.93 9.28 14.51
CA VAL A 18 7.10 7.96 15.14
C VAL A 18 6.27 7.84 16.42
N GLU A 19 6.23 8.89 17.24
CA GLU A 19 5.56 8.90 18.55
C GLU A 19 4.04 9.20 18.44
N PHE A 20 3.57 9.69 17.29
CA PHE A 20 2.17 10.08 17.10
C PHE A 20 1.17 8.95 17.36
N GLY A 21 0.21 9.21 18.25
CA GLY A 21 -0.92 8.33 18.54
C GLY A 21 -0.60 7.11 19.39
N VAL A 22 0.60 7.01 19.96
CA VAL A 22 1.06 5.83 20.74
C VAL A 22 0.66 5.91 22.22
N ALA A 23 0.55 7.11 22.80
CA ALA A 23 0.17 7.32 24.20
C ALA A 23 -1.34 7.57 24.42
N GLY A 24 -2.18 7.41 23.39
CA GLY A 24 -3.61 7.71 23.41
C GLY A 24 -4.50 6.46 23.42
N GLU A 25 -5.82 6.67 23.47
CA GLU A 25 -6.80 5.59 23.30
C GLU A 25 -6.70 4.97 21.90
N LEU A 26 -6.85 3.64 21.84
CA LEU A 26 -6.90 2.90 20.58
C LEU A 26 -8.32 2.98 19.98
N PRO A 27 -8.45 3.01 18.63
CA PRO A 27 -7.36 2.99 17.65
C PRO A 27 -6.66 4.35 17.51
N SER A 28 -5.34 4.34 17.32
CA SER A 28 -4.57 5.56 17.07
C SER A 28 -5.15 6.34 15.87
N PRO A 29 -5.23 7.68 15.93
CA PRO A 29 -5.73 8.47 14.81
C PRO A 29 -4.86 8.28 13.56
N PRO A 30 -5.44 8.47 12.35
CA PRO A 30 -4.68 8.38 11.11
C PRO A 30 -3.57 9.45 11.06
N LEU A 31 -2.41 9.07 10.52
CA LEU A 31 -1.26 9.96 10.33
C LEU A 31 -0.83 9.96 8.86
N LEU A 32 -0.76 11.15 8.26
CA LEU A 32 -0.20 11.37 6.93
C LEU A 32 1.20 12.00 7.04
N VAL A 33 2.20 11.35 6.44
CA VAL A 33 3.58 11.86 6.36
C VAL A 33 3.92 12.14 4.90
N ILE A 34 4.08 13.42 4.55
CA ILE A 34 4.49 13.86 3.21
C ILE A 34 5.94 14.33 3.28
N ALA A 35 6.82 13.74 2.47
CA ALA A 35 8.23 14.14 2.44
C ALA A 35 8.90 13.84 1.08
N GLY A 36 9.83 14.71 0.67
CA GLY A 36 10.56 14.62 -0.60
C GLY A 36 11.44 13.37 -0.73
N ALA A 37 12.04 13.15 -1.90
CA ALA A 37 13.02 12.08 -2.08
C ALA A 37 14.21 12.23 -1.10
N GLY A 38 14.75 11.12 -0.59
CA GLY A 38 15.91 11.14 0.33
C GLY A 38 15.63 11.62 1.77
N SER A 39 14.42 12.04 2.11
CA SER A 39 14.06 12.56 3.45
C SER A 39 13.94 11.51 4.58
N GLY A 40 14.22 10.24 4.29
CA GLY A 40 14.19 9.17 5.28
C GLY A 40 12.82 8.55 5.58
N LYS A 41 11.81 8.70 4.72
CA LYS A 41 10.46 8.09 4.88
C LYS A 41 10.47 6.63 5.34
N THR A 42 11.29 5.80 4.68
CA THR A 42 11.43 4.37 5.02
C THR A 42 12.00 4.18 6.42
N SER A 43 12.98 4.98 6.81
CA SER A 43 13.54 4.97 8.16
C SER A 43 12.47 5.37 9.19
N THR A 44 11.74 6.46 8.96
CA THR A 44 10.64 6.90 9.82
C THR A 44 9.58 5.82 10.00
N LEU A 45 9.18 5.14 8.92
CA LEU A 45 8.21 4.06 8.99
C LEU A 45 8.75 2.86 9.81
N ALA A 46 10.00 2.45 9.58
CA ALA A 46 10.62 1.37 10.34
C ALA A 46 10.70 1.68 11.84
N HIS A 47 11.10 2.91 12.18
CA HIS A 47 11.14 3.38 13.57
C HIS A 47 9.73 3.45 14.17
N ARG A 48 8.72 3.87 13.41
CA ARG A 48 7.32 3.90 13.86
C ARG A 48 6.81 2.50 14.18
N VAL A 49 7.08 1.52 13.32
CA VAL A 49 6.73 0.12 13.59
C VAL A 49 7.43 -0.38 14.86
N ALA A 50 8.74 -0.16 14.99
CA ALA A 50 9.48 -0.53 16.19
C ALA A 50 8.90 0.14 17.46
N HIS A 51 8.57 1.43 17.36
CA HIS A 51 7.99 2.20 18.46
C HIS A 51 6.61 1.67 18.88
N LEU A 52 5.75 1.35 17.92
CA LEU A 52 4.45 0.73 18.18
C LEU A 52 4.60 -0.64 18.87
N LEU A 53 5.55 -1.47 18.43
CA LEU A 53 5.82 -2.78 19.03
C LEU A 53 6.32 -2.66 20.48
N VAL A 54 7.25 -1.73 20.73
CA VAL A 54 7.78 -1.50 22.09
C VAL A 54 6.69 -0.99 23.03
N ASN A 55 5.74 -0.19 22.53
CA ASN A 55 4.64 0.36 23.31
C ASN A 55 3.38 -0.54 23.32
N GLY A 56 3.49 -1.79 22.88
CA GLY A 56 2.42 -2.77 23.07
C GLY A 56 1.23 -2.64 22.13
N ALA A 57 1.45 -2.19 20.88
CA ALA A 57 0.40 -2.16 19.87
C ALA A 57 -0.35 -3.51 19.78
N GLU A 58 -1.64 -3.49 20.11
CA GLU A 58 -2.50 -4.67 20.25
C GLU A 58 -2.58 -5.52 18.98
N CYS A 59 -2.38 -4.90 17.80
CA CYS A 59 -2.38 -5.57 16.50
C CYS A 59 -1.27 -6.64 16.36
N TYR A 60 -0.23 -6.59 17.21
CA TYR A 60 0.85 -7.58 17.20
C TYR A 60 0.69 -8.60 18.33
N ASN A 61 -0.11 -9.65 18.07
CA ASN A 61 -0.16 -10.84 18.92
C ASN A 61 0.50 -12.02 18.20
N SER A 62 1.76 -12.31 18.54
CA SER A 62 2.54 -13.42 17.96
C SER A 62 2.10 -14.78 18.53
N ALA A 63 1.74 -14.84 19.81
CA ALA A 63 1.34 -16.06 20.49
C ALA A 63 0.04 -16.67 19.92
N ASN A 64 -0.92 -15.82 19.52
CA ASN A 64 -2.21 -16.25 18.99
C ASN A 64 -2.31 -16.17 17.46
N ARG A 65 -1.19 -16.16 16.72
CA ARG A 65 -1.21 -16.07 15.25
C ARG A 65 -2.09 -17.12 14.57
N HIS A 66 -2.20 -18.32 15.17
CA HIS A 66 -3.00 -19.44 14.68
C HIS A 66 -4.51 -19.29 14.93
N LYS A 67 -4.93 -18.33 15.75
CA LYS A 67 -6.33 -18.01 16.03
C LYS A 67 -6.86 -16.87 15.15
N ARG A 68 -6.03 -16.30 14.28
CA ARG A 68 -6.43 -15.19 13.41
C ARG A 68 -7.42 -15.71 12.36
N THR A 69 -8.58 -15.07 12.28
CA THR A 69 -9.53 -15.27 11.20
C THR A 69 -9.18 -14.32 10.05
N PRO A 70 -9.12 -14.80 8.79
CA PRO A 70 -9.02 -13.93 7.62
C PRO A 70 -10.14 -12.88 7.63
N SER A 71 -9.81 -11.63 7.36
CA SER A 71 -10.84 -10.61 7.11
C SER A 71 -11.36 -10.67 5.68
N TRP A 72 -10.60 -11.31 4.79
CA TRP A 72 -10.97 -11.58 3.40
C TRP A 72 -11.77 -12.88 3.29
N SER A 73 -12.84 -12.87 2.50
CA SER A 73 -13.57 -14.05 2.02
C SER A 73 -14.05 -13.83 0.57
N ASP A 74 -14.59 -14.85 -0.07
CA ASP A 74 -15.16 -14.70 -1.42
C ASP A 74 -16.32 -13.69 -1.44
N GLU A 75 -17.04 -13.55 -0.33
CA GLU A 75 -18.10 -12.54 -0.11
C GLU A 75 -17.55 -11.16 0.31
N ASN A 76 -16.35 -11.09 0.90
CA ASN A 76 -15.71 -9.84 1.35
C ASN A 76 -14.30 -9.69 0.75
N GLN A 77 -14.24 -9.17 -0.47
CA GLN A 77 -12.97 -9.02 -1.20
C GLN A 77 -12.11 -7.83 -0.74
N ASP A 78 -12.65 -6.96 0.12
CA ASP A 78 -11.94 -5.80 0.71
C ASP A 78 -11.10 -6.15 1.95
N GLY A 79 -11.13 -7.42 2.37
CA GLY A 79 -10.37 -7.90 3.52
C GLY A 79 -8.85 -7.75 3.32
N ARG A 80 -8.22 -6.92 4.17
CA ARG A 80 -6.75 -6.72 4.15
C ARG A 80 -5.93 -7.93 4.61
N TRP A 81 -6.56 -8.93 5.22
CA TRP A 81 -5.90 -10.16 5.67
C TRP A 81 -6.53 -11.38 5.01
N ARG A 82 -5.77 -12.03 4.13
CA ARG A 82 -6.15 -13.27 3.42
C ARG A 82 -5.15 -14.37 3.74
N ALA A 83 -5.65 -15.57 4.04
CA ALA A 83 -4.84 -16.77 4.16
C ALA A 83 -4.82 -17.53 2.83
N PHE A 84 -3.70 -18.20 2.54
CA PHE A 84 -3.53 -19.06 1.37
C PHE A 84 -3.14 -20.47 1.82
N THR A 85 -3.73 -21.48 1.20
CA THR A 85 -3.37 -22.88 1.43
C THR A 85 -2.09 -23.25 0.68
N ARG A 86 -1.44 -24.34 1.09
CA ARG A 86 -0.22 -24.81 0.41
C ARG A 86 -0.52 -25.21 -1.04
N GLU A 87 -1.67 -25.83 -1.24
CA GLU A 87 -2.16 -26.31 -2.53
C GLU A 87 -2.38 -25.13 -3.48
N GLU A 88 -3.00 -24.05 -3.00
CA GLU A 88 -3.17 -22.81 -3.78
C GLU A 88 -1.84 -22.19 -4.18
N LEU A 89 -0.86 -22.15 -3.27
CA LEU A 89 0.46 -21.58 -3.58
C LEU A 89 1.20 -22.44 -4.62
N LEU A 90 1.11 -23.77 -4.53
CA LEU A 90 1.76 -24.67 -5.48
C LEU A 90 1.12 -24.71 -6.86
N ALA A 91 -0.18 -24.40 -6.96
CA ALA A 91 -0.89 -24.31 -8.23
C ALA A 91 -0.47 -23.09 -9.07
N ARG A 92 0.21 -22.11 -8.46
CA ARG A 92 0.69 -20.89 -9.13
C ARG A 92 1.93 -21.18 -9.97
N ASP A 93 2.14 -20.34 -10.99
CA ASP A 93 3.38 -20.38 -11.77
C ASP A 93 4.60 -20.28 -10.84
N LYS A 94 5.46 -21.29 -10.91
CA LYS A 94 6.69 -21.43 -10.11
C LYS A 94 6.48 -21.29 -8.59
N ALA A 95 5.27 -21.56 -8.10
CA ALA A 95 4.89 -21.30 -6.71
C ALA A 95 5.22 -19.86 -6.23
N SER A 96 5.03 -18.88 -7.11
CA SER A 96 5.34 -17.47 -6.81
C SER A 96 4.55 -16.95 -5.60
N LEU A 97 5.28 -16.33 -4.66
CA LEU A 97 4.75 -15.68 -3.45
C LEU A 97 4.40 -14.20 -3.66
N ASP A 98 4.47 -13.72 -4.90
CA ASP A 98 3.96 -12.39 -5.26
C ASP A 98 2.43 -12.47 -5.34
N LEU A 99 1.76 -12.19 -4.22
CA LEU A 99 0.33 -12.41 -4.01
C LEU A 99 -0.44 -11.09 -4.05
N PHE A 100 -1.45 -11.02 -4.91
CA PHE A 100 -2.37 -9.89 -5.02
C PHE A 100 -3.80 -10.39 -4.83
N TRP A 101 -4.50 -9.83 -3.84
CA TRP A 101 -5.90 -10.17 -3.57
C TRP A 101 -6.78 -8.96 -3.23
N LEU A 102 -6.17 -7.81 -2.94
CA LEU A 102 -6.88 -6.54 -2.83
C LEU A 102 -6.96 -5.94 -4.23
N ARG A 103 -8.18 -5.59 -4.64
CA ARG A 103 -8.42 -4.80 -5.84
C ARG A 103 -8.60 -3.35 -5.41
N ASP A 104 -8.02 -2.42 -6.16
CA ASP A 104 -8.33 -1.02 -5.96
C ASP A 104 -9.73 -0.76 -6.52
N ALA A 105 -10.61 -0.13 -5.73
CA ALA A 105 -11.93 0.27 -6.22
C ALA A 105 -11.84 1.35 -7.31
N SER A 106 -10.68 2.00 -7.48
CA SER A 106 -10.41 2.87 -8.63
C SER A 106 -10.00 2.10 -9.90
N MET A 107 -9.81 0.77 -9.83
CA MET A 107 -9.48 -0.09 -10.98
C MET A 107 -10.71 -0.71 -11.68
N THR A 108 -11.93 -0.36 -11.29
CA THR A 108 -13.16 -0.75 -12.00
C THR A 108 -13.14 -0.37 -13.48
N ASP A 109 -12.38 0.65 -13.88
CA ASP A 109 -12.17 1.01 -15.29
C ASP A 109 -11.39 -0.04 -16.08
N LEU A 110 -10.47 -0.80 -15.46
CA LEU A 110 -9.70 -1.82 -16.19
C LEU A 110 -10.50 -3.11 -16.44
N GLU A 111 -11.47 -3.42 -15.58
CA GLU A 111 -12.33 -4.59 -15.76
C GLU A 111 -13.52 -4.31 -16.69
N SER A 112 -13.79 -3.04 -16.97
CA SER A 112 -14.77 -2.57 -17.95
C SER A 112 -14.11 -2.04 -19.22
N LEU A 113 -12.90 -2.50 -19.55
CA LEU A 113 -12.24 -2.12 -20.80
C LEU A 113 -13.03 -2.66 -22.00
N PRO A 114 -13.22 -1.84 -23.05
CA PRO A 114 -13.83 -2.30 -24.28
C PRO A 114 -12.91 -3.34 -24.97
N GLU A 115 -13.46 -4.06 -25.94
CA GLU A 115 -12.71 -5.04 -26.73
C GLU A 115 -11.41 -4.42 -27.30
N PRO A 116 -10.32 -5.20 -27.46
CA PRO A 116 -9.01 -4.68 -27.86
C PRO A 116 -9.03 -3.82 -29.12
N ASP A 117 -9.88 -4.16 -30.09
CA ASP A 117 -10.01 -3.42 -31.34
C ASP A 117 -10.62 -2.03 -31.13
N VAL A 118 -11.62 -1.92 -30.25
CA VAL A 118 -12.26 -0.64 -29.88
C VAL A 118 -11.27 0.23 -29.12
N LEU A 119 -10.55 -0.36 -28.16
CA LEU A 119 -9.51 0.36 -27.40
C LEU A 119 -8.39 0.86 -28.32
N ALA A 120 -7.98 0.05 -29.30
CA ALA A 120 -6.96 0.44 -30.27
C ALA A 120 -7.42 1.60 -31.16
N GLU A 121 -8.69 1.61 -31.59
CA GLU A 121 -9.27 2.73 -32.34
C GLU A 121 -9.26 4.03 -31.53
N GLU A 122 -9.71 3.99 -30.27
CA GLU A 122 -9.72 5.16 -29.39
C GLU A 122 -8.31 5.71 -29.12
N ILE A 123 -7.32 4.82 -28.91
CA ILE A 123 -5.92 5.24 -28.74
C ILE A 123 -5.41 5.91 -30.01
N MET A 124 -5.68 5.35 -31.19
CA MET A 124 -5.24 5.91 -32.46
C MET A 124 -5.87 7.27 -32.74
N GLU A 125 -7.15 7.45 -32.42
CA GLU A 125 -7.85 8.73 -32.54
C GLU A 125 -7.26 9.80 -31.61
N ASN A 126 -7.05 9.46 -30.34
CA ASN A 126 -6.44 10.37 -29.37
C ASN A 126 -5.03 10.77 -29.77
N LEU A 127 -4.20 9.82 -30.24
CA LEU A 127 -2.85 10.10 -30.71
C LEU A 127 -2.84 11.01 -31.96
N ARG A 128 -3.75 10.79 -32.91
CA ARG A 128 -3.89 11.67 -34.09
C ARG A 128 -4.27 13.09 -33.69
N SER A 129 -5.22 13.24 -32.77
CA SER A 129 -5.62 14.55 -32.26
C SER A 129 -4.48 15.26 -31.53
N ALA A 130 -3.72 14.53 -30.71
CA ALA A 130 -2.55 15.08 -30.03
C ALA A 130 -1.45 15.52 -31.03
N LEU A 131 -1.18 14.72 -32.06
CA LEU A 131 -0.24 15.06 -33.14
C LEU A 131 -0.67 16.32 -33.89
N ALA A 132 -1.93 16.42 -34.30
CA ALA A 132 -2.45 17.60 -34.99
C ALA A 132 -2.33 18.88 -34.13
N ASN A 133 -2.55 18.77 -32.82
CA ASN A 133 -2.35 19.89 -31.89
C ASN A 133 -0.88 20.33 -31.83
N PHE A 134 0.07 19.38 -31.81
CA PHE A 134 1.50 19.72 -31.84
C PHE A 134 1.90 20.39 -33.17
N GLU A 135 1.39 19.90 -34.30
CA GLU A 135 1.64 20.50 -35.61
C GLU A 135 1.09 21.94 -35.67
N ALA A 136 -0.14 22.17 -35.20
CA ALA A 136 -0.74 23.50 -35.14
C ALA A 136 0.05 24.45 -34.24
N ALA A 137 0.51 23.98 -33.08
CA ALA A 137 1.35 24.75 -32.17
C ALA A 137 2.73 25.06 -32.76
N SER A 138 3.26 24.20 -33.65
CA SER A 138 4.55 24.44 -34.32
C SER A 138 4.48 25.44 -35.47
N LEU A 139 3.28 25.75 -35.95
CA LEU A 139 2.99 26.72 -37.02
C LEU A 139 2.63 28.12 -36.48
N THR A 140 2.61 28.30 -35.15
CA THR A 140 2.39 29.58 -34.47
C THR A 140 3.72 30.15 -33.99
#